data_AF-A0A5B7KHD3-F1
#
_entry.id   AF-A0A5B7KHD3-F1
#
_cell.length_a   1.000
_cell.length_b   1.000
_cell.length_c   1.000
_cell.angle_alpha   90.00
_cell.angle_beta   90.00
_cell.angle_gamma   90.00
#
_symmetry.space_group_name_H-M   'P 1'
#
loop_
_entity.id
_entity.type
_entity.pdbx_description
1 polymer ?
#
loop_
_entity_poly.entity_id
_entity_poly.type
_entity_poly.pdbx_seq_one_letter_code
_entity_poly.pdbx_strand_id
1 'polypeptide(L)'
;MDTEGIHCTCMENELVCFQDIIKGRIRCGLLHNLREPVSQVAIQLAVLIAKIARVDCPREWPELLPSLIEAVKSNDDIVRHRSLLTLHHVIKQLASKRLAADRRTFQVR
;
A
#
# COMPACT_ATOMS: atom_id res chain seq x y z
N MET A 1 25.75 -6.53 -4.84
CA MET A 1 26.32 -5.19 -5.05
C MET A 1 25.58 -4.71 -6.28
N ASP A 2 24.40 -4.09 -6.16
CA ASP A 2 24.12 -2.91 -5.34
C ASP A 2 22.70 -2.94 -4.77
N THR A 3 22.63 -2.77 -3.46
CA THR A 3 21.41 -2.46 -2.71
C THR A 3 21.32 -0.94 -2.62
N GLU A 4 20.83 -0.29 -3.68
CA GLU A 4 20.33 1.08 -3.54
C GLU A 4 19.01 1.00 -2.80
N GLY A 5 19.15 1.08 -1.47
CA GLY A 5 18.06 1.10 -0.53
C GLY A 5 17.12 2.25 -0.85
N ILE A 6 15.83 1.95 -0.78
CA ILE A 6 14.76 2.93 -0.69
C ILE A 6 15.11 3.85 0.49
N HIS A 7 15.67 5.00 0.17
CA HIS A 7 16.11 6.00 1.13
C HIS A 7 14.86 6.59 1.77
N CYS A 8 14.52 6.09 2.95
CA CYS A 8 13.44 6.61 3.77
C CYS A 8 13.93 7.92 4.41
N THR A 9 13.79 9.04 3.72
CA THR A 9 14.06 10.37 4.30
C THR A 9 12.98 10.68 5.33
N CYS A 10 13.30 10.45 6.60
CA CYS A 10 12.53 10.97 7.72
C CYS A 10 13.42 11.91 8.54
N MET A 11 13.45 13.19 8.16
CA MET A 11 13.88 14.37 8.93
C MET A 11 13.50 15.54 8.01
N GLU A 12 12.61 16.48 8.34
CA GLU A 12 12.47 17.28 9.55
C GLU A 12 11.00 17.77 9.70
N ASN A 13 10.34 17.53 10.85
CA ASN A 13 9.46 18.51 11.51
C ASN A 13 8.91 17.99 12.85
N GLU A 14 8.75 18.90 13.81
CA GLU A 14 8.35 18.65 15.20
C GLU A 14 6.92 18.06 15.35
N LEU A 15 6.78 17.14 16.31
CA LEU A 15 5.56 16.45 16.75
C LEU A 15 4.96 15.40 15.80
N VAL A 16 5.74 14.37 15.47
CA VAL A 16 5.18 13.09 15.00
C VAL A 16 4.74 12.26 16.20
N CYS A 17 3.44 11.91 16.28
CA CYS A 17 2.95 11.03 17.32
C CYS A 17 3.62 9.66 17.22
N PHE A 18 4.03 9.05 18.34
CA PHE A 18 4.72 7.75 18.38
C PHE A 18 4.01 6.67 17.55
N GLN A 19 2.68 6.72 17.52
CA GLN A 19 1.85 5.79 16.75
C GLN A 19 2.01 5.96 15.23
N ASP A 20 2.29 7.17 14.75
CA ASP A 20 2.51 7.45 13.33
C ASP A 20 3.88 6.94 12.87
N ILE A 21 4.89 6.96 13.73
CA ILE A 21 6.19 6.31 13.48
C ILE A 21 6.01 4.79 13.31
N ILE A 22 5.25 4.15 14.21
CA ILE A 22 5.00 2.69 14.13
C ILE A 22 4.25 2.35 12.84
N LYS A 23 3.17 3.09 12.53
CA LYS A 23 2.41 2.90 11.29
C LYS A 23 3.32 3.05 10.08
N GLY A 24 4.17 4.08 10.03
CA GLY A 24 5.16 4.28 8.97
C GLY A 24 6.09 3.08 8.81
N ARG A 25 6.68 2.58 9.91
CA ARG A 25 7.56 1.40 9.86
C ARG A 25 6.85 0.14 9.35
N ILE A 26 5.60 -0.09 9.76
CA ILE A 26 4.81 -1.22 9.28
C ILE A 26 4.56 -1.08 7.77
N ARG A 27 4.15 0.11 7.31
CA ARG A 27 3.88 0.39 5.89
C ARG A 27 5.12 0.18 5.01
N CYS A 28 6.28 0.70 5.43
CA CYS A 28 7.55 0.48 4.74
C CYS A 28 7.92 -1.01 4.70
N GLY A 29 7.77 -1.72 5.83
CA GLY A 29 8.02 -3.15 5.90
C GLY A 29 7.14 -3.95 4.94
N LEU A 30 5.83 -3.64 4.87
CA LEU A 30 4.90 -4.31 3.96
C LEU A 30 5.28 -4.10 2.49
N LEU A 31 5.72 -2.90 2.10
CA LEU A 31 6.18 -2.61 0.74
C LEU A 31 7.51 -3.30 0.40
N HIS A 32 8.38 -3.50 1.38
CA HIS A 32 9.63 -4.25 1.18
C HIS A 32 9.37 -5.74 0.86
N ASN A 33 8.24 -6.29 1.31
CA ASN A 33 7.87 -7.69 1.07
C ASN A 33 7.25 -7.94 -0.31
N LEU A 34 7.30 -6.99 -1.24
CA LEU A 34 6.89 -7.20 -2.64
C LEU A 34 7.75 -8.23 -3.38
N ARG A 35 8.88 -8.65 -2.81
CA ARG A 35 9.70 -9.75 -3.34
C ARG A 35 9.34 -11.14 -2.76
N GLU A 36 8.21 -11.27 -2.05
CA GLU A 36 7.80 -12.53 -1.44
C GLU A 36 7.74 -13.70 -2.46
N PRO A 37 8.60 -14.74 -2.31
CA PRO A 37 8.66 -15.84 -3.25
C PRO A 37 7.41 -16.74 -3.17
N VAL A 38 6.83 -16.93 -1.99
CA VAL A 38 5.70 -17.84 -1.78
C VAL A 38 4.39 -17.14 -2.18
N SER A 39 3.73 -17.65 -3.21
CA SER A 39 2.50 -17.06 -3.77
C SER A 39 1.39 -16.88 -2.74
N GLN A 40 1.19 -17.85 -1.85
CA GLN A 40 0.17 -17.81 -0.82
C GLN A 40 0.41 -16.67 0.18
N VAL A 41 1.66 -16.47 0.59
CA VAL A 41 2.05 -15.38 1.50
C VAL A 41 1.88 -14.03 0.81
N ALA A 42 2.30 -13.93 -0.46
CA ALA A 42 2.13 -12.72 -1.26
C ALA A 42 0.65 -12.29 -1.39
N ILE A 43 -0.27 -13.24 -1.55
CA ILE A 43 -1.71 -12.95 -1.55
C ILE A 43 -2.16 -12.40 -0.20
N GLN A 44 -1.72 -12.99 0.92
CA GLN A 44 -2.09 -12.48 2.24
C GLN A 44 -1.55 -11.08 2.49
N LEU A 45 -0.31 -10.80 2.06
CA LEU A 45 0.29 -9.46 2.12
C LEU A 45 -0.50 -8.46 1.27
N ALA A 46 -0.87 -8.82 0.04
CA ALA A 46 -1.67 -7.97 -0.83
C ALA A 46 -3.04 -7.63 -0.23
N VAL A 47 -3.73 -8.63 0.35
CA VAL A 47 -5.02 -8.43 1.03
C VAL A 47 -4.85 -7.58 2.29
N LEU A 48 -3.79 -7.79 3.06
CA LEU A 48 -3.49 -7.01 4.26
C LEU A 48 -3.25 -5.54 3.92
N ILE A 49 -2.39 -5.26 2.93
CA ILE A 49 -2.13 -3.90 2.43
C ILE A 49 -3.44 -3.25 1.97
N ALA A 50 -4.28 -3.97 1.20
CA ALA A 50 -5.56 -3.45 0.75
C ALA A 50 -6.53 -3.11 1.89
N LYS A 51 -6.53 -3.90 2.98
CA LYS A 51 -7.34 -3.62 4.18
C LYS A 51 -6.87 -2.35 4.90
N ILE A 52 -5.56 -2.17 5.05
CA ILE A 52 -4.98 -0.96 5.64
C ILE A 52 -5.30 0.24 4.74
N ALA A 53 -5.09 0.13 3.44
CA ALA A 53 -5.37 1.17 2.45
C ALA A 53 -6.82 1.65 2.48
N ARG A 54 -7.79 0.76 2.77
CA ARG A 54 -9.20 1.13 2.91
C ARG A 54 -9.42 2.20 3.99
N VAL A 55 -8.65 2.16 5.07
CA VAL A 55 -8.75 3.10 6.20
C VAL A 55 -7.84 4.30 5.98
N ASP A 56 -6.60 4.05 5.55
CA ASP A 56 -5.53 5.04 5.57
C ASP A 56 -5.40 5.85 4.27
N CYS A 57 -5.92 5.35 3.14
CA CYS A 57 -5.78 6.02 1.85
C CYS A 57 -6.97 6.98 1.58
N PRO A 58 -6.73 8.19 1.03
CA PRO A 58 -5.42 8.74 0.60
C PRO A 58 -4.70 9.61 1.64
N ARG A 59 -5.34 9.97 2.76
CA ARG A 59 -4.81 11.01 3.68
C ARG A 59 -3.58 10.56 4.47
N GLU A 60 -3.63 9.36 5.01
CA GLU A 60 -2.62 8.85 5.95
C GLU A 60 -1.53 8.04 5.24
N TRP A 61 -1.80 7.53 4.04
CA TRP A 61 -0.86 6.73 3.25
C TRP A 61 -0.85 7.13 1.76
N PRO A 62 -0.52 8.40 1.43
CA PRO A 62 -0.57 8.91 0.06
C PRO A 62 0.44 8.25 -0.90
N GLU A 63 1.57 7.78 -0.39
CA GLU A 63 2.67 7.19 -1.18
C GLU A 63 2.38 5.76 -1.66
N LEU A 64 1.37 5.08 -1.12
CA LEU A 64 1.07 3.68 -1.44
C LEU A 64 0.86 3.44 -2.94
N LEU A 65 -0.04 4.20 -3.57
CA LEU A 65 -0.36 4.00 -5.00
C LEU A 65 0.83 4.37 -5.90
N PRO A 66 1.51 5.52 -5.73
CA PRO A 66 2.74 5.83 -6.46
C PRO A 66 3.81 4.73 -6.33
N SER A 67 4.08 4.24 -5.12
CA SER A 67 5.08 3.19 -4.89
C SER A 67 4.72 1.87 -5.58
N LEU A 68 3.45 1.46 -5.55
CA LEU A 68 3.00 0.25 -6.24
C LEU A 68 3.10 0.41 -7.76
N ILE A 69 2.70 1.55 -8.32
CA ILE A 69 2.79 1.83 -9.76
C ILE A 69 4.26 1.79 -10.20
N GLU A 70 5.17 2.33 -9.40
CA GLU A 70 6.59 2.28 -9.70
C GLU A 70 7.15 0.85 -9.63
N ALA A 71 6.78 0.09 -8.59
CA ALA A 71 7.20 -1.30 -8.44
C ALA A 71 6.68 -2.22 -9.55
N VAL A 72 5.51 -1.92 -10.15
CA VAL A 72 4.99 -2.62 -11.34
C VAL A 72 5.91 -2.46 -12.56
N LYS A 73 6.66 -1.35 -12.66
CA LYS A 73 7.60 -1.11 -13.77
C LYS A 73 8.95 -1.81 -13.56
N SER A 74 9.15 -2.51 -12.44
CA SER A 74 10.39 -3.23 -12.17
C SER A 74 10.69 -4.29 -13.22
N ASN A 75 11.98 -4.45 -13.55
CA ASN A 75 12.48 -5.55 -14.40
C ASN A 75 12.52 -6.90 -13.66
N ASP A 76 12.27 -6.92 -12.35
CA ASP A 76 12.14 -8.14 -11.56
C ASP A 76 10.72 -8.68 -11.69
N ASP A 77 10.58 -9.84 -12.34
CA ASP A 77 9.31 -10.51 -12.61
C ASP A 77 8.49 -10.77 -11.34
N ILE A 78 9.16 -11.14 -10.24
CA ILE A 78 8.50 -11.41 -8.96
C ILE A 78 7.93 -10.11 -8.42
N VAL A 79 8.76 -9.07 -8.32
CA VAL A 79 8.35 -7.76 -7.79
C VAL A 79 7.22 -7.17 -8.63
N ARG A 80 7.36 -7.19 -9.95
CA ARG A 80 6.34 -6.71 -10.89
C ARG A 80 5.01 -7.45 -10.70
N HIS A 81 5.03 -8.78 -10.66
CA HIS A 81 3.83 -9.57 -10.48
C HIS A 81 3.19 -9.38 -9.09
N ARG A 82 3.98 -9.31 -8.01
CA ARG A 82 3.46 -9.02 -6.66
C ARG A 82 2.90 -7.61 -6.53
N SER A 83 3.52 -6.65 -7.18
CA SER A 83 3.06 -5.26 -7.21
C SER A 83 1.74 -5.14 -7.96
N LEU A 84 1.58 -5.82 -9.09
CA LEU A 84 0.31 -5.92 -9.82
C LEU A 84 -0.79 -6.56 -8.98
N LEU A 85 -0.49 -7.67 -8.32
CA LEU A 85 -1.41 -8.36 -7.42
C LEU A 85 -1.88 -7.43 -6.28
N THR A 86 -0.93 -6.76 -5.63
CA THR A 86 -1.21 -5.84 -4.53
C THR A 86 -2.05 -4.66 -5.01
N LEU A 87 -1.67 -4.06 -6.14
CA LEU A 87 -2.40 -2.96 -6.76
C LEU A 87 -3.84 -3.35 -7.09
N HIS A 88 -4.06 -4.55 -7.66
CA HIS A 88 -5.39 -5.09 -7.91
C HIS A 88 -6.24 -5.13 -6.64
N HIS A 89 -5.71 -5.69 -5.55
CA HIS A 89 -6.43 -5.79 -4.28
C HIS A 89 -6.74 -4.42 -3.66
N VAL A 90 -5.78 -3.48 -3.73
CA VAL A 90 -5.95 -2.10 -3.25
C VAL A 90 -7.06 -1.39 -4.02
N ILE A 91 -7.00 -1.40 -5.36
CA ILE A 91 -8.01 -0.76 -6.21
C ILE A 91 -9.39 -1.37 -5.94
N LYS A 92 -9.50 -2.70 -5.87
CA LYS A 92 -10.76 -3.40 -5.57
C LYS A 92 -11.37 -2.93 -4.24
N GLN A 93 -10.55 -2.80 -3.19
CA GLN A 93 -11.01 -2.35 -1.88
C GLN A 93 -11.44 -0.88 -1.89
N LEU A 94 -10.65 0.01 -2.49
CA LEU A 94 -10.96 1.45 -2.56
C LEU A 94 -12.21 1.71 -3.40
N ALA A 95 -12.37 1.03 -4.53
CA ALA A 95 -13.57 1.11 -5.36
C ALA A 95 -14.82 0.65 -4.58
N SER A 96 -14.71 -0.47 -3.85
CA SER A 96 -15.81 -1.00 -3.02
C SER A 96 -16.19 -0.06 -1.87
N LYS A 97 -15.21 0.65 -1.28
CA LYS A 97 -15.47 1.71 -0.29
C LYS A 97 -16.23 2.88 -0.91
N ARG A 98 -15.81 3.36 -2.09
CA ARG A 98 -16.45 4.49 -2.78
C ARG A 98 -17.91 4.16 -3.14
N LEU A 99 -18.16 2.98 -3.70
CA LEU A 99 -19.52 2.51 -4.02
C LEU A 99 -20.45 2.51 -2.80
N ALA A 100 -19.95 2.13 -1.62
CA ALA A 100 -20.74 2.14 -0.39
C ALA A 100 -21.10 3.56 0.07
N ALA A 101 -20.19 4.53 -0.11
CA ALA A 101 -20.47 5.93 0.15
C ALA A 101 -21.50 6.49 -0.84
N ASP A 102 -21.31 6.22 -2.14
CA ASP A 102 -22.23 6.65 -3.20
C ASP A 102 -23.65 6.11 -2.97
N ARG A 103 -23.78 4.82 -2.61
CA ARG A 103 -25.10 4.22 -2.31
C ARG A 103 -25.85 4.94 -1.18
N ARG A 104 -25.15 5.42 -0.14
CA ARG A 104 -25.80 6.19 0.95
C ARG A 104 -26.34 7.52 0.44
N THR A 105 -25.63 8.17 -0.46
CA THR A 105 -26.06 9.43 -1.10
C THR A 105 -27.34 9.24 -1.92
N PHE A 106 -27.52 8.09 -2.55
CA PHE A 106 -28.71 7.78 -3.37
C PHE A 106 -29.86 7.08 -2.62
N GLN A 107 -29.68 6.67 -1.37
CA GLN A 107 -30.73 6.01 -0.56
C GLN A 107 -31.70 6.96 0.14
N VAL A 108 -31.56 8.27 -0.06
CA VAL A 108 -32.53 9.27 0.42
C VAL A 108 -33.05 10.06 -0.78
N ARG A 109 -34.06 9.50 -1.45
CA ARG A 109 -35.07 10.21 -2.23
C ARG A 109 -36.27 9.29 -2.44
#